data_AF-A0A7C2TLQ4-F1
#
_entry.id   AF-A0A7C2TLQ4-F1
#
_cell.length_a   1.000
_cell.length_b   1.000
_cell.length_c   1.000
_cell.angle_alpha   90.00
_cell.angle_beta   90.00
_cell.angle_gamma   90.00
#
_symmetry.space_group_name_H-M   'P 1'
#
loop_
_entity.id
_entity.type
_entity.pdbx_description
1 polymer ?
#
loop_
_entity_poly.entity_id
_entity_poly.type
_entity_poly.pdbx_seq_one_letter_code
_entity_poly.pdbx_strand_id
1 'polypeptide(L)'
;LLNWMDSRSNSTGDNLGNILVEMGALPPSALADGLVHQSLPDQLLASLNADDLRLLLRISALIQHLNKGPWLLASIMQLLNRLLDCETSSLMLAGPDTDETLVSLPTAPGAAGKEERRVPMDKGLAGWVFRNGKPALAPNMLEGKNGGENHRHDLTISPRSLLAVPLFINGACLGVLEATNKNSGLFTRQDLQKLTILANMLAGTLGAIMSQESPLTTTPPAPSNR
;
A
#
# COMPACT_ATOMS: atom_id res chain seq x y z
N LEU A 1 28.57 -9.49 -6.92
CA LEU A 1 27.30 -10.25 -6.72
C LEU A 1 26.19 -9.37 -6.15
N LEU A 2 26.50 -8.34 -5.34
CA LEU A 2 25.53 -7.32 -4.91
C LEU A 2 26.04 -5.92 -5.26
N ASN A 3 25.96 -5.55 -6.54
CA ASN A 3 26.57 -4.32 -7.07
C ASN A 3 26.06 -3.04 -6.39
N TRP A 4 24.92 -3.07 -5.70
CA TRP A 4 24.37 -1.94 -4.96
C TRP A 4 25.10 -1.68 -3.62
N MET A 5 25.73 -2.70 -3.03
CA MET A 5 26.53 -2.56 -1.80
C MET A 5 27.84 -1.80 -2.06
N ASP A 6 28.37 -1.94 -3.29
CA ASP A 6 29.60 -1.28 -3.74
C ASP A 6 29.31 0.01 -4.52
N SER A 7 28.06 0.21 -5.00
CA SER A 7 27.67 1.44 -5.66
C SER A 7 27.49 2.55 -4.63
N ARG A 8 28.34 3.57 -4.67
CA ARG A 8 27.92 4.90 -4.20
C ARG A 8 26.65 5.25 -4.97
N SER A 9 25.56 5.59 -4.28
CA SER A 9 24.26 5.80 -4.91
C SER A 9 24.38 6.94 -5.94
N ASN A 10 24.58 6.62 -7.21
CA ASN A 10 24.55 7.58 -8.31
C ASN A 10 23.11 7.98 -8.71
N SER A 11 22.12 7.72 -7.85
CA SER A 11 20.76 8.21 -8.03
C SER A 11 20.71 9.70 -7.67
N THR A 12 21.05 10.54 -8.66
CA THR A 12 20.51 11.89 -8.91
C THR A 12 19.73 12.51 -7.74
N GLY A 13 20.50 13.09 -6.82
CA GLY A 13 20.02 13.82 -5.65
C GLY A 13 20.53 13.14 -4.39
N ASP A 14 21.69 13.59 -3.89
CA ASP A 14 22.17 13.13 -2.58
C ASP A 14 21.07 13.39 -1.54
N ASN A 15 20.41 12.33 -1.08
CA ASN A 15 19.42 12.44 -0.02
C ASN A 15 20.11 13.08 1.17
N LEU A 16 19.45 14.05 1.82
CA LEU A 16 19.97 14.81 2.95
C LEU A 16 20.66 13.91 4.00
N GLY A 17 20.15 12.70 4.24
CA GLY A 17 20.80 11.73 5.12
C GLY A 17 22.23 11.37 4.69
N ASN A 18 22.45 11.06 3.42
CA ASN A 18 23.77 10.74 2.86
C ASN A 18 24.71 11.95 2.94
N ILE A 19 24.21 13.14 2.60
CA ILE A 19 24.98 14.39 2.73
C ILE A 19 25.44 14.60 4.18
N LEU A 20 24.54 14.41 5.15
CA LEU A 20 24.87 14.59 6.57
C LEU A 20 25.89 13.58 7.08
N VAL A 21 25.91 12.36 6.53
CA VAL A 21 26.94 11.36 6.83
C VAL A 21 28.28 11.75 6.21
N GLU A 22 28.29 12.18 4.94
CA GLU A 22 29.52 12.63 4.27
C GLU A 22 30.14 13.87 4.93
N MET A 23 29.30 14.79 5.42
CA MET A 23 29.72 15.96 6.19
C MET A 23 30.22 15.62 7.60
N GLY A 24 30.13 14.35 8.04
CA GLY A 24 30.45 13.94 9.40
C GLY A 24 29.48 14.50 10.47
N ALA A 25 28.34 15.06 10.05
CA ALA A 25 27.33 15.63 10.94
C ALA A 25 26.49 14.55 11.64
N LEU A 26 26.39 13.35 11.04
CA LEU A 26 25.71 12.19 11.61
C LEU A 26 26.51 10.90 11.33
N PRO A 27 26.61 9.96 12.29
CA PRO A 27 27.13 8.64 12.00
C PRO A 27 26.11 7.82 11.17
N PRO A 28 26.55 6.86 10.33
CA PRO A 28 25.63 5.99 9.57
C PRO A 28 24.63 5.22 10.44
N SER A 29 25.02 4.85 11.66
CA SER A 29 24.12 4.18 12.61
C SER A 29 22.92 5.04 12.98
N ALA A 30 23.06 6.37 13.07
CA ALA A 30 21.96 7.27 13.36
C ALA A 30 20.92 7.31 12.23
N LEU A 31 21.34 7.15 10.97
CA LEU A 31 20.40 6.99 9.86
C LEU A 31 19.64 5.67 9.95
N ALA A 32 20.33 4.58 10.28
CA ALA A 32 19.72 3.26 10.44
C ALA A 32 18.69 3.27 11.59
N ASP A 33 19.08 3.81 12.76
CA ASP A 33 18.20 3.95 13.92
C ASP A 33 16.99 4.84 13.58
N GLY A 34 17.22 5.97 12.90
CA GLY A 34 16.17 6.86 12.43
C GLY A 34 15.17 6.16 11.49
N LEU A 35 15.66 5.35 10.55
CA LEU A 35 14.82 4.56 9.64
C LEU A 35 14.00 3.50 10.39
N VAL A 36 14.58 2.86 11.39
CA VAL A 36 13.87 1.89 12.25
C VAL A 36 12.73 2.58 12.99
N HIS A 37 12.99 3.71 13.66
CA HIS A 37 11.97 4.44 14.40
C HIS A 37 10.88 5.06 13.49
N GLN A 38 11.22 5.44 12.26
CA GLN A 38 10.24 5.91 11.28
C GLN A 38 9.35 4.77 10.76
N SER A 39 9.92 3.60 10.52
CA SER A 39 9.20 2.45 9.96
C SER A 39 8.36 1.71 11.00
N LEU A 40 8.84 1.66 12.24
CA LEU A 40 8.22 0.97 13.38
C LEU A 40 8.31 1.88 14.62
N PRO A 41 7.37 2.83 14.78
CA PRO A 41 7.37 3.72 15.93
C PRO A 41 7.18 2.96 17.24
N ASP A 42 7.92 3.29 18.30
CA ASP A 42 7.83 2.62 19.60
C ASP A 42 6.41 2.64 20.19
N GLN A 43 5.68 3.73 19.93
CA GLN A 43 4.28 3.87 20.34
C GLN A 43 3.37 2.81 19.68
N LEU A 44 3.67 2.42 18.44
CA LEU A 44 2.95 1.33 17.79
C LEU A 44 3.29 0.01 18.48
N LEU A 45 4.57 -0.30 18.67
CA LEU A 45 5.03 -1.54 19.30
C LEU A 45 4.42 -1.72 20.70
N ALA A 46 4.38 -0.65 21.50
CA ALA A 46 3.76 -0.65 22.82
C ALA A 46 2.24 -0.87 22.79
N SER A 47 1.57 -0.58 21.67
CA SER A 47 0.13 -0.76 21.50
C SER A 47 -0.29 -2.13 20.95
N LEU A 48 0.63 -2.88 20.37
CA LEU A 48 0.34 -4.19 19.78
C LEU A 48 0.19 -5.24 20.87
N ASN A 49 -0.98 -5.87 20.93
CA ASN A 49 -1.19 -7.03 21.78
C ASN A 49 -0.67 -8.33 21.10
N ALA A 50 -0.69 -9.44 21.83
CA ALA A 50 -0.21 -10.72 21.31
C ALA A 50 -0.96 -11.20 20.06
N ASP A 51 -2.26 -10.92 19.96
CA ASP A 51 -3.08 -11.33 18.83
C ASP A 51 -2.82 -10.45 17.59
N ASP A 52 -2.61 -9.15 17.78
CA ASP A 52 -2.16 -8.23 16.73
C ASP A 52 -0.84 -8.70 16.13
N LEU A 53 0.14 -9.03 16.98
CA LEU A 53 1.44 -9.55 16.54
C LEU A 53 1.31 -10.87 15.77
N ARG A 54 0.48 -11.80 16.26
CA ARG A 54 0.20 -13.07 15.57
C ARG A 54 -0.44 -12.85 14.21
N LEU A 55 -1.39 -11.92 14.10
CA LEU A 55 -2.05 -11.59 12.84
C LEU A 55 -1.07 -10.93 11.86
N LEU A 56 -0.28 -9.95 12.32
CA LEU A 56 0.76 -9.31 11.51
C LEU A 56 1.77 -10.32 10.97
N LEU A 57 2.31 -11.20 11.83
CA LEU A 57 3.26 -12.24 11.43
C LEU A 57 2.65 -13.24 10.46
N ARG A 58 1.38 -13.62 10.67
CA ARG A 58 0.69 -14.53 9.76
C ARG A 58 0.47 -13.88 8.40
N ILE A 59 0.06 -12.60 8.37
CA ILE A 59 -0.10 -11.84 7.13
C ILE A 59 1.24 -11.73 6.41
N SER A 60 2.32 -11.34 7.10
CA SER A 60 3.64 -11.17 6.48
C SER A 60 4.15 -12.46 5.85
N ALA A 61 3.91 -13.61 6.49
CA ALA A 61 4.27 -14.92 5.93
C ALA A 61 3.45 -15.26 4.67
N LEU A 62 2.15 -14.95 4.65
CA LEU A 62 1.30 -15.22 3.50
C LEU A 62 1.57 -14.28 2.31
N ILE A 63 1.94 -13.03 2.57
CA ILE A 63 2.22 -12.04 1.52
C ILE A 63 3.29 -12.55 0.55
N GLN A 64 4.34 -13.22 1.04
CA GLN A 64 5.42 -13.75 0.20
C GLN A 64 4.96 -14.82 -0.81
N HIS A 65 3.75 -15.34 -0.64
CA HIS A 65 3.18 -16.38 -1.50
C HIS A 65 2.03 -15.85 -2.36
N LEU A 66 1.84 -14.54 -2.49
CA LEU A 66 0.74 -13.93 -3.26
C LEU A 66 0.60 -14.47 -4.69
N ASN A 67 1.70 -14.86 -5.33
CA ASN A 67 1.71 -15.48 -6.66
C ASN A 67 1.06 -16.88 -6.74
N LYS A 68 0.68 -17.49 -5.61
CA LYS A 68 -0.02 -18.79 -5.57
C LYS A 68 -1.50 -18.69 -5.97
N GLY A 69 -2.04 -17.48 -6.04
CA GLY A 69 -3.36 -17.22 -6.64
C GLY A 69 -4.22 -16.23 -5.87
N PRO A 70 -5.35 -15.80 -6.47
CA PRO A 70 -6.20 -14.73 -5.95
C PRO A 70 -6.89 -15.07 -4.62
N TRP A 71 -7.11 -16.36 -4.34
CA TRP A 71 -7.68 -16.83 -3.08
C TRP A 71 -6.81 -16.48 -1.86
N LEU A 72 -5.49 -16.38 -2.06
CA LEU A 72 -4.57 -16.05 -0.98
C LEU A 72 -4.63 -14.57 -0.64
N LEU A 73 -4.77 -13.70 -1.64
CA LEU A 73 -5.05 -12.29 -1.42
C LEU A 73 -6.34 -12.12 -0.61
N ALA A 74 -7.42 -12.81 -1.00
CA ALA A 74 -8.67 -12.78 -0.23
C ALA A 74 -8.46 -13.22 1.24
N SER A 75 -7.66 -14.26 1.46
CA SER A 75 -7.32 -14.74 2.81
C SER A 75 -6.54 -13.70 3.60
N ILE A 76 -5.56 -13.02 2.99
CA ILE A 76 -4.77 -11.94 3.59
C ILE A 76 -5.69 -10.77 3.99
N MET A 77 -6.60 -10.37 3.11
CA MET A 77 -7.53 -9.27 3.36
C MET A 77 -8.50 -9.60 4.49
N GLN A 78 -8.92 -10.87 4.63
CA GLN A 78 -9.69 -11.31 5.80
C GLN A 78 -8.89 -11.25 7.12
N LEU A 79 -7.59 -11.56 7.10
CA LEU A 79 -6.75 -11.38 8.28
C LEU A 79 -6.58 -9.91 8.63
N LEU A 80 -6.41 -9.05 7.62
CA LEU A 80 -6.32 -7.60 7.78
C LEU A 80 -7.60 -7.04 8.40
N ASN A 81 -8.78 -7.46 7.92
CA ASN A 81 -10.06 -7.04 8.51
C ASN A 81 -10.15 -7.36 10.00
N ARG A 82 -9.64 -8.53 10.42
CA ARG A 82 -9.56 -8.91 11.83
C ARG A 82 -8.56 -8.07 12.62
N LEU A 83 -7.38 -7.82 12.04
CA LEU A 83 -6.34 -6.98 12.67
C LEU A 83 -6.84 -5.55 12.94
N LEU A 84 -7.61 -5.00 12.00
CA LEU A 84 -8.15 -3.65 12.08
C LEU A 84 -9.56 -3.58 12.64
N ASP A 85 -10.16 -4.71 13.05
CA ASP A 85 -11.56 -4.80 13.47
C ASP A 85 -12.51 -3.97 12.58
N CYS A 86 -12.50 -4.27 11.28
CA CYS A 86 -13.32 -3.58 10.28
C CYS A 86 -14.14 -4.55 9.43
N GLU A 87 -15.17 -4.01 8.78
CA GLU A 87 -16.11 -4.79 7.97
C GLU A 87 -15.44 -5.33 6.71
N THR A 88 -14.78 -4.44 5.95
CA THR A 88 -14.13 -4.81 4.69
C THR A 88 -12.83 -4.05 4.48
N SER A 89 -11.97 -4.63 3.65
CA SER A 89 -10.79 -3.98 3.10
C SER A 89 -10.70 -4.25 1.60
N SER A 90 -10.11 -3.31 0.89
CA SER A 90 -9.91 -3.36 -0.55
C SER A 90 -8.49 -2.97 -0.90
N LEU A 91 -7.94 -3.69 -1.87
CA LEU A 91 -6.66 -3.40 -2.48
C LEU A 91 -6.95 -2.90 -3.89
N MET A 92 -6.55 -1.68 -4.19
CA MET A 92 -6.73 -1.08 -5.50
C MET A 92 -5.36 -0.76 -6.11
N LEU A 93 -5.17 -1.09 -7.38
CA LEU A 93 -3.94 -0.78 -8.11
C LEU A 93 -4.24 0.24 -9.20
N ALA A 94 -3.25 1.07 -9.54
CA ALA A 94 -3.34 1.90 -10.73
C ALA A 94 -3.60 1.00 -11.95
N GLY A 95 -4.68 1.27 -12.67
CA GLY A 95 -4.94 0.64 -13.96
C GLY A 95 -3.89 1.03 -14.99
N PRO A 96 -3.84 0.33 -16.14
CA PRO A 96 -3.00 0.76 -17.26
C PRO A 96 -3.30 2.21 -17.64
N ASP A 97 -2.25 2.95 -18.03
CA ASP A 97 -2.16 4.43 -18.14
C ASP A 97 -3.30 5.15 -18.89
N THR A 98 -4.14 4.43 -19.62
CA THR A 98 -5.18 5.01 -20.48
C THR A 98 -6.43 5.49 -19.74
N ASP A 99 -6.69 5.06 -18.50
CA ASP A 99 -8.02 5.20 -17.89
C ASP A 99 -8.03 5.98 -16.56
N GLU A 100 -6.89 6.52 -16.08
CA GLU A 100 -6.73 7.28 -14.82
C GLU A 100 -7.58 6.73 -13.65
N THR A 101 -7.62 5.40 -13.51
CA THR A 101 -8.48 4.72 -12.54
C THR A 101 -7.68 3.77 -11.64
N LEU A 102 -8.14 3.66 -10.40
CA LEU A 102 -7.77 2.61 -9.48
C LEU A 102 -8.70 1.41 -9.69
N VAL A 103 -8.12 0.24 -9.95
CA VAL A 103 -8.84 -1.02 -10.16
C VAL A 103 -8.77 -1.84 -8.88
N SER A 104 -9.93 -2.11 -8.29
CA SER A 104 -10.04 -2.96 -7.10
C SER A 104 -9.81 -4.42 -7.45
N LEU A 105 -8.86 -5.05 -6.76
CA LEU A 105 -8.64 -6.48 -6.86
C LEU A 105 -9.77 -7.25 -6.16
N PRO A 106 -10.10 -8.47 -6.62
CA PRO A 106 -11.10 -9.32 -5.98
C PRO A 106 -10.57 -9.87 -4.65
N THR A 107 -11.06 -9.32 -3.53
CA THR A 107 -10.60 -9.66 -2.17
C THR A 107 -11.61 -10.49 -1.36
N ALA A 108 -12.79 -10.79 -1.89
CA ALA A 108 -13.80 -11.61 -1.21
C ALA A 108 -13.71 -13.10 -1.64
N PRO A 109 -14.07 -14.06 -0.75
CA PRO A 109 -14.19 -15.46 -1.13
C PRO A 109 -15.15 -15.64 -2.31
N GLY A 110 -14.71 -16.35 -3.35
CA GLY A 110 -15.51 -16.54 -4.57
C GLY A 110 -15.69 -15.27 -5.42
N ALA A 111 -14.88 -14.23 -5.22
CA ALA A 111 -14.88 -13.04 -6.07
C ALA A 111 -14.09 -13.20 -7.38
N ALA A 112 -13.48 -14.36 -7.61
CA ALA A 112 -12.86 -14.67 -8.90
C ALA A 112 -13.93 -14.58 -10.01
N GLY A 113 -13.75 -13.64 -10.95
CA GLY A 113 -14.69 -13.38 -12.04
C GLY A 113 -15.84 -12.42 -11.71
N LYS A 114 -15.85 -11.74 -10.56
CA LYS A 114 -16.75 -10.60 -10.31
C LYS A 114 -16.22 -9.33 -11.00
N GLU A 115 -17.13 -8.44 -11.38
CA GLU A 115 -16.80 -7.18 -12.03
C GLU A 115 -15.76 -6.38 -11.23
N GLU A 116 -14.72 -5.94 -11.93
CA GLU A 116 -13.71 -5.03 -11.41
C GLU A 116 -14.36 -3.71 -11.02
N ARG A 117 -14.25 -3.33 -9.76
CA ARG A 117 -14.64 -1.99 -9.35
C ARG A 117 -13.53 -1.01 -9.74
N ARG A 118 -13.86 -0.06 -10.61
CA ARG A 118 -12.96 1.06 -10.97
C ARG A 118 -13.34 2.32 -10.22
N VAL A 119 -12.34 3.03 -9.72
CA VAL A 119 -12.49 4.31 -9.02
C VAL A 119 -11.62 5.34 -9.73
N PRO A 120 -12.17 6.45 -10.25
CA PRO A 120 -11.36 7.52 -10.84
C PRO A 120 -10.32 8.07 -9.84
N MET A 121 -9.08 8.25 -10.27
CA MET A 121 -7.97 8.73 -9.42
C MET A 121 -8.16 10.17 -8.93
N ASP A 122 -9.06 10.94 -9.54
CA ASP A 122 -9.43 12.30 -9.14
C ASP A 122 -10.58 12.34 -8.11
N LYS A 123 -11.20 11.18 -7.81
CA LYS A 123 -12.34 11.07 -6.90
C LYS A 123 -12.02 10.31 -5.63
N GLY A 124 -12.73 10.69 -4.56
CA GLY A 124 -12.74 9.98 -3.28
C GLY A 124 -11.42 9.99 -2.52
N LEU A 125 -11.40 9.32 -1.37
CA LEU A 125 -10.21 9.24 -0.51
C LEU A 125 -9.10 8.42 -1.17
N ALA A 126 -9.44 7.33 -1.86
CA ALA A 126 -8.48 6.50 -2.61
C ALA A 126 -7.69 7.34 -3.62
N GLY A 127 -8.38 8.10 -4.48
CA GLY A 127 -7.74 8.98 -5.45
C GLY A 127 -6.85 10.04 -4.81
N TRP A 128 -7.33 10.67 -3.73
CA TRP A 128 -6.54 11.64 -2.98
C TRP A 128 -5.27 11.01 -2.39
N VAL A 129 -5.36 9.84 -1.76
CA VAL A 129 -4.21 9.12 -1.18
C VAL A 129 -3.22 8.72 -2.27
N PHE A 130 -3.70 8.21 -3.40
CA PHE A 130 -2.86 7.84 -4.54
C PHE A 130 -2.06 9.04 -5.06
N ARG A 131 -2.74 10.17 -5.34
CA ARG A 131 -2.12 11.38 -5.90
C ARG A 131 -1.18 12.09 -4.94
N ASN A 132 -1.50 12.10 -3.65
CA ASN A 132 -0.72 12.83 -2.65
C ASN A 132 0.37 11.97 -2.00
N GLY A 133 0.31 10.64 -2.16
CA GLY A 133 1.26 9.73 -1.53
C GLY A 133 1.21 9.74 0.00
N LYS A 134 0.06 10.10 0.58
CA LYS A 134 -0.09 10.30 2.03
C LYS A 134 -1.22 9.45 2.58
N PRO A 135 -1.00 8.72 3.70
CA PRO A 135 -2.06 8.10 4.46
C PRO A 135 -3.17 9.08 4.84
N ALA A 136 -4.42 8.62 4.80
CA ALA A 136 -5.57 9.42 5.21
C ALA A 136 -6.53 8.61 6.08
N LEU A 137 -7.11 9.30 7.05
CA LEU A 137 -8.05 8.77 8.02
C LEU A 137 -9.30 9.64 8.01
N ALA A 138 -10.44 9.06 7.66
CA ALA A 138 -11.74 9.70 7.70
C ALA A 138 -12.64 8.95 8.71
N PRO A 139 -12.61 9.36 10.00
CA PRO A 139 -13.21 8.60 11.08
C PRO A 139 -14.74 8.62 11.04
N ASN A 140 -15.36 9.65 10.47
CA ASN A 140 -16.81 9.70 10.25
C ASN A 140 -17.14 10.39 8.92
N MET A 141 -17.59 9.62 7.95
CA MET A 141 -17.97 10.12 6.62
C MET A 141 -19.44 10.57 6.55
N LEU A 142 -20.25 10.24 7.57
CA LEU A 142 -21.66 10.61 7.65
C LEU A 142 -21.86 12.02 8.24
N GLU A 143 -20.99 12.44 9.17
CA GLU A 143 -21.03 13.77 9.81
C GLU A 143 -20.52 14.92 8.92
N GLY A 144 -19.92 14.61 7.77
CA GLY A 144 -19.45 15.59 6.78
C GLY A 144 -20.59 16.30 6.02
N LYS A 145 -21.37 17.14 6.70
CA LYS A 145 -22.23 18.16 6.06
C LYS A 145 -21.48 19.48 5.77
N ASN A 146 -20.28 19.68 6.31
CA ASN A 146 -19.57 20.98 6.24
C ASN A 146 -18.19 20.93 5.56
N GLY A 147 -17.82 19.83 4.89
CA GLY A 147 -16.50 19.68 4.26
C GLY A 147 -16.59 19.23 2.81
N GLY A 148 -16.97 20.13 1.91
CA GLY A 148 -16.88 19.99 0.46
C GLY A 148 -17.74 18.87 -0.14
N GLU A 149 -18.89 19.24 -0.70
CA GLU A 149 -19.83 18.37 -1.43
C GLU A 149 -19.21 17.55 -2.58
N ASN A 150 -17.96 17.82 -2.97
CA ASN A 150 -17.32 17.24 -4.15
C ASN A 150 -16.69 15.85 -3.96
N HIS A 151 -16.60 15.29 -2.74
CA HIS A 151 -15.99 13.97 -2.52
C HIS A 151 -17.01 12.82 -2.37
N ARG A 152 -18.31 13.13 -2.47
CA ARG A 152 -19.41 12.14 -2.31
C ARG A 152 -19.91 11.54 -3.62
N HIS A 153 -19.35 11.91 -4.77
CA HIS A 153 -19.85 11.42 -6.05
C HIS A 153 -19.44 9.95 -6.30
N ASP A 154 -20.45 9.11 -6.56
CA ASP A 154 -20.39 7.72 -7.03
C ASP A 154 -20.11 6.59 -6.02
N LEU A 155 -20.54 6.73 -4.77
CA LEU A 155 -20.65 5.58 -3.87
C LEU A 155 -22.11 5.20 -3.64
N THR A 156 -22.56 4.10 -4.25
CA THR A 156 -23.89 3.49 -4.01
C THR A 156 -24.13 3.18 -2.52
N ILE A 157 -23.03 3.03 -1.75
CA ILE A 157 -23.01 2.88 -0.30
C ILE A 157 -21.87 3.77 0.23
N SER A 158 -22.22 4.84 0.96
CA SER A 158 -21.21 5.65 1.65
C SER A 158 -20.73 4.92 2.91
N PRO A 159 -19.42 4.64 3.05
CA PRO A 159 -18.89 4.01 4.27
C PRO A 159 -19.12 4.93 5.48
N ARG A 160 -19.26 4.35 6.67
CA ARG A 160 -19.36 5.07 7.95
C ARG A 160 -18.01 5.68 8.35
N SER A 161 -16.94 4.92 8.14
CA SER A 161 -15.56 5.30 8.43
C SER A 161 -14.63 4.68 7.39
N LEU A 162 -13.52 5.37 7.10
CA LEU A 162 -12.59 4.98 6.05
C LEU A 162 -11.15 5.28 6.47
N LEU A 163 -10.26 4.35 6.18
CA LEU A 163 -8.83 4.44 6.38
C LEU A 163 -8.14 4.02 5.07
N ALA A 164 -7.22 4.82 4.55
CA ALA A 164 -6.56 4.56 3.28
C ALA A 164 -5.06 4.88 3.36
N VAL A 165 -4.22 4.01 2.80
CA VAL A 165 -2.76 4.18 2.76
C VAL A 165 -2.22 3.87 1.36
N PRO A 166 -1.17 4.57 0.91
CA PRO A 166 -0.57 4.32 -0.39
C PRO A 166 0.31 3.07 -0.38
N LEU A 167 0.44 2.42 -1.55
CA LEU A 167 1.34 1.29 -1.78
C LEU A 167 2.59 1.78 -2.52
N PHE A 168 3.64 2.12 -1.78
CA PHE A 168 4.89 2.62 -2.37
C PHE A 168 5.90 1.52 -2.63
N ILE A 169 6.48 1.54 -3.83
CA ILE A 169 7.71 0.81 -4.14
C ILE A 169 8.65 1.75 -4.91
N ASN A 170 9.93 1.82 -4.52
CA ASN A 170 10.97 2.57 -5.23
C ASN A 170 10.57 4.03 -5.59
N GLY A 171 9.82 4.72 -4.73
CA GLY A 171 9.37 6.10 -4.95
C GLY A 171 8.11 6.25 -5.82
N ALA A 172 7.56 5.16 -6.37
CA ALA A 172 6.32 5.16 -7.13
C ALA A 172 5.15 4.58 -6.32
N CYS A 173 3.98 5.21 -6.41
CA CYS A 173 2.75 4.71 -5.80
C CYS A 173 2.09 3.73 -6.77
N LEU A 174 2.03 2.44 -6.42
CA LEU A 174 1.38 1.39 -7.22
C LEU A 174 -0.14 1.40 -7.09
N GLY A 175 -0.67 1.98 -6.02
CA GLY A 175 -2.07 1.89 -5.66
C GLY A 175 -2.35 2.26 -4.22
N VAL A 176 -3.50 1.80 -3.72
CA VAL A 176 -4.03 2.14 -2.40
C VAL A 176 -4.57 0.89 -1.71
N LEU A 177 -4.31 0.79 -0.41
CA LEU A 177 -4.93 -0.18 0.47
C LEU A 177 -5.91 0.55 1.39
N GLU A 178 -7.17 0.10 1.41
CA GLU A 178 -8.25 0.72 2.18
C GLU A 178 -8.90 -0.26 3.15
N ALA A 179 -9.33 0.27 4.29
CA ALA A 179 -10.19 -0.41 5.26
C ALA A 179 -11.43 0.46 5.53
N THR A 180 -12.61 -0.17 5.52
CA THR A 180 -13.89 0.53 5.66
C THR A 180 -14.69 -0.02 6.82
N ASN A 181 -15.49 0.86 7.44
CA ASN A 181 -16.43 0.56 8.50
C ASN A 181 -15.80 -0.22 9.67
N LYS A 182 -15.07 0.50 10.53
CA LYS A 182 -14.65 -0.02 11.84
C LYS A 182 -15.87 -0.62 12.57
N ASN A 183 -15.74 -1.84 13.10
CA ASN A 183 -16.85 -2.52 13.79
C ASN A 183 -17.09 -1.88 15.16
N SER A 184 -16.01 -1.60 15.90
CA SER A 184 -16.06 -0.97 17.22
C SER A 184 -15.26 0.33 17.25
N GLY A 185 -15.93 1.43 17.62
CA GLY A 185 -15.31 2.76 17.74
C GLY A 185 -14.94 3.40 16.40
N LEU A 186 -13.91 4.23 16.42
CA LEU A 186 -13.37 4.94 15.26
C LEU A 186 -12.00 4.37 14.90
N PHE A 187 -11.64 4.42 13.62
CA PHE A 187 -10.26 4.14 13.22
C PHE A 187 -9.29 5.11 13.92
N THR A 188 -8.21 4.55 14.43
CA THR A 188 -7.20 5.26 15.21
C THR A 188 -5.92 5.49 14.41
N ARG A 189 -5.00 6.29 14.95
CA ARG A 189 -3.65 6.43 14.38
C ARG A 189 -2.86 5.11 14.43
N GLN A 190 -3.13 4.25 15.40
CA GLN A 190 -2.54 2.92 15.49
C GLN A 190 -3.07 2.01 14.37
N ASP A 191 -4.36 2.07 14.05
CA ASP A 191 -4.93 1.37 12.89
C ASP A 191 -4.27 1.83 11.58
N LEU A 192 -4.06 3.14 11.42
CA LEU A 192 -3.34 3.71 10.28
C LEU A 192 -1.92 3.17 10.17
N GLN A 193 -1.18 3.11 11.28
CA GLN A 193 0.18 2.55 11.31
C GLN A 193 0.21 1.05 10.99
N LYS A 194 -0.71 0.25 11.57
CA LYS A 194 -0.88 -1.18 11.25
C LYS A 194 -1.12 -1.38 9.75
N LEU A 195 -2.02 -0.57 9.16
CA LEU A 195 -2.33 -0.65 7.73
C LEU A 195 -1.14 -0.23 6.86
N THR A 196 -0.41 0.83 7.24
CA THR A 196 0.80 1.28 6.52
C THR A 196 1.88 0.19 6.47
N ILE A 197 2.11 -0.53 7.58
CA ILE A 197 3.08 -1.64 7.60
C ILE A 197 2.69 -2.73 6.59
N LEU A 198 1.41 -3.11 6.59
CA LEU A 198 0.93 -4.13 5.66
C LEU A 198 0.97 -3.66 4.20
N ALA A 199 0.66 -2.39 3.95
CA ALA A 199 0.76 -1.78 2.63
C ALA A 199 2.21 -1.83 2.10
N ASN A 200 3.20 -1.51 2.93
CA ASN A 200 4.61 -1.60 2.54
C ASN A 200 5.03 -3.05 2.19
N MET A 201 4.59 -4.03 2.98
CA MET A 201 4.86 -5.45 2.70
C MET A 201 4.20 -5.92 1.39
N LEU A 202 2.95 -5.52 1.17
CA LEU A 202 2.19 -5.82 -0.04
C LEU A 202 2.84 -5.18 -1.26
N ALA A 203 3.20 -3.90 -1.19
CA ALA A 203 3.79 -3.15 -2.31
C ALA A 203 5.07 -3.83 -2.82
N GLY A 204 5.97 -4.24 -1.92
CA GLY A 204 7.20 -4.94 -2.30
C GLY A 204 6.95 -6.24 -3.07
N THR A 205 5.99 -7.04 -2.62
CA THR A 205 5.68 -8.32 -3.28
C THR A 205 4.91 -8.14 -4.58
N LEU A 206 3.94 -7.22 -4.60
CA LEU A 206 3.18 -6.89 -5.81
C LEU A 206 4.11 -6.35 -6.91
N GLY A 207 5.02 -5.42 -6.58
CA GLY A 207 6.00 -4.91 -7.53
C GLY A 207 6.89 -6.02 -8.11
N ALA A 208 7.29 -7.01 -7.29
CA ALA A 208 8.05 -8.16 -7.76
C ALA A 208 7.24 -9.07 -8.70
N ILE A 209 5.94 -9.27 -8.44
CA ILE A 209 5.05 -10.06 -9.31
C ILE A 209 4.83 -9.32 -10.64
N MET A 210 4.48 -8.04 -10.59
CA MET A 210 4.23 -7.21 -11.78
C MET A 210 5.46 -7.11 -12.70
N SER A 211 6.67 -7.06 -12.11
CA SER A 211 7.93 -7.04 -12.86
C SER A 211 8.23 -8.36 -13.57
N GLN A 212 7.74 -9.49 -13.06
CA GLN A 212 7.86 -10.81 -13.71
C GLN A 212 6.84 -11.00 -14.83
N GLU A 213 5.67 -10.36 -14.72
CA GLU A 213 4.60 -10.45 -15.70
C GLU A 213 4.79 -9.52 -16.92
N SER A 214 5.65 -8.49 -16.83
CA SER A 214 6.07 -7.70 -17.99
C SER A 214 7.10 -8.49 -18.81
N PRO A 215 6.75 -9.08 -19.97
CA PRO A 215 7.72 -9.72 -20.81
C PRO A 215 8.51 -8.61 -21.51
N LEU A 216 9.81 -8.82 -21.61
CA LEU A 216 10.68 -8.17 -22.57
C LEU A 216 9.93 -7.91 -23.90
N THR A 217 9.89 -6.66 -24.36
CA THR A 217 9.84 -6.35 -25.79
C THR A 217 11.09 -6.94 -26.44
N THR A 218 11.12 -8.25 -26.67
CA THR A 218 12.04 -8.85 -27.63
C THR A 218 11.37 -8.72 -28.99
N THR A 219 11.70 -7.65 -29.69
CA THR A 219 11.58 -7.61 -31.14
C THR A 219 12.36 -8.81 -31.68
N PRO A 220 11.76 -9.74 -32.44
CA PRO A 220 12.54 -10.82 -33.04
C PRO A 220 13.57 -10.22 -34.01
N PRO A 221 14.80 -10.76 -34.10
CA PRO A 221 15.77 -10.27 -35.07
C PRO A 221 15.19 -10.42 -36.48
N ALA A 222 15.28 -9.36 -37.27
CA ALA A 222 14.83 -9.34 -38.65
C ALA A 222 15.48 -10.50 -39.43
N PRO A 223 14.74 -11.21 -40.30
CA PRO A 223 15.32 -12.28 -41.10
C PRO A 223 16.43 -11.71 -41.98
N SER A 224 17.62 -12.31 -41.88
CA SER A 224 18.73 -12.02 -42.79
C SER A 224 18.32 -12.44 -44.21
N ASN A 225 18.10 -11.46 -45.10
CA ASN A 225 17.95 -11.73 -46.52
C ASN A 225 19.23 -12.38 -47.04
N ARG A 226 19.09 -13.59 -47.59
CA ARG A 226 20.05 -14.20 -48.52
C ARG A 226 19.68 -13.82 -49.95
#